data_AF-A0A2E5WG39-F1
#
_entry.id   AF-A0A2E5WG39-F1
#
_cell.length_a   1.000
_cell.length_b   1.000
_cell.length_c   1.000
_cell.angle_alpha   90.00
_cell.angle_beta   90.00
_cell.angle_gamma   90.00
#
_symmetry.space_group_name_H-M   'P 1'
#
loop_
_entity.id
_entity.type
_entity.pdbx_description
1 polymer ?
#
loop_
_entity_poly.entity_id
_entity_poly.type
_entity_poly.pdbx_seq_one_letter_code
_entity_poly.pdbx_strand_id
1 'polypeptide(L)' 'MDDVPSMYALNSALWTWLGFFLPLQIERFAWEQRKWGLVVINSSFDLVRLLVFSFILSYW' A
#
# COMPACT_ATOMS: atom_id res chain seq x y z
N MET A 1 19.93 -16.72 10.21
CA MET A 1 18.74 -16.36 9.42
C MET A 1 18.89 -14.88 9.20
N ASP A 2 19.32 -14.51 8.01
CA ASP A 2 19.74 -13.13 7.75
C ASP A 2 18.49 -12.26 7.73
N ASP A 3 18.34 -11.39 8.73
CA ASP A 3 17.24 -10.45 8.85
C ASP A 3 17.34 -9.43 7.71
N VAL A 4 16.85 -9.80 6.53
CA VAL A 4 16.86 -8.97 5.32
C VAL A 4 15.94 -7.77 5.55
N PRO A 5 16.48 -6.54 5.73
CA PRO A 5 15.67 -5.36 6.04
C PRO A 5 14.63 -5.07 4.94
N SER A 6 14.99 -5.42 3.70
CA SER A 6 14.10 -5.36 2.53
C SER A 6 12.82 -6.19 2.69
N MET A 7 12.86 -7.36 3.35
CA MET A 7 11.64 -8.16 3.58
C MET A 7 10.73 -7.50 4.62
N TYR A 8 11.28 -6.90 5.67
CA TYR A 8 10.49 -6.18 6.67
C TYR A 8 9.85 -4.91 6.10
N ALA A 9 10.58 -4.16 5.27
CA ALA A 9 10.06 -3.00 4.55
C ALA A 9 8.90 -3.38 3.62
N LEU A 10 9.05 -4.46 2.84
CA LEU A 10 7.99 -4.94 1.95
C LEU A 10 6.76 -5.40 2.73
N ASN A 11 6.94 -6.17 3.80
CA ASN A 11 5.84 -6.70 4.59
C ASN A 11 5.09 -5.57 5.32
N SER A 12 5.81 -4.59 5.87
CA SER A 12 5.23 -3.40 6.51
C SER A 12 4.41 -2.56 5.53
N ALA A 13 4.97 -2.25 4.36
CA ALA A 13 4.26 -1.48 3.33
C ALA A 13 3.01 -2.23 2.81
N LEU A 14 3.15 -3.53 2.52
CA LEU A 14 2.06 -4.37 2.02
C LEU A 14 0.94 -4.51 3.03
N TRP A 15 1.25 -4.77 4.31
CA TRP A 15 0.20 -4.92 5.32
C TRP A 15 -0.54 -3.61 5.60
N THR A 16 0.18 -2.49 5.62
CA THR A 16 -0.44 -1.17 5.80
C THR A 16 -1.34 -0.83 4.62
N TRP A 17 -0.92 -1.18 3.41
CA TRP A 17 -1.71 -0.95 2.21
C TRP A 17 -2.97 -1.83 2.15
N LEU A 18 -2.82 -3.15 2.35
CA LEU A 18 -3.93 -4.11 2.34
C LEU A 18 -4.92 -3.87 3.48
N GLY A 19 -4.44 -3.50 4.67
CA GLY A 19 -5.26 -3.35 5.86
C GLY A 19 -6.02 -2.02 5.95
N PHE A 20 -5.46 -0.93 5.41
CA PHE A 20 -6.04 0.41 5.56
C PHE A 20 -6.37 1.08 4.23
N PHE A 21 -5.39 1.24 3.34
CA PHE A 21 -5.55 2.09 2.16
C PHE A 21 -6.47 1.47 1.10
N LEU A 22 -6.30 0.18 0.84
CA LEU A 22 -7.08 -0.56 -0.14
C LEU A 22 -8.57 -0.65 0.25
N PRO A 23 -8.95 -1.14 1.46
CA PRO A 23 -10.35 -1.19 1.86
C PRO A 23 -10.99 0.20 1.93
N LEU A 24 -10.28 1.23 2.42
CA LEU A 24 -10.80 2.60 2.46
C LEU A 24 -11.15 3.15 1.07
N GLN A 25 -10.33 2.85 0.05
CA GLN A 25 -10.63 3.23 -1.32
C GLN A 25 -11.76 2.40 -1.92
N ILE A 26 -11.79 1.09 -1.67
CA ILE A 26 -12.89 0.24 -2.16
C ILE A 26 -14.21 0.70 -1.56
N GLU A 27 -14.29 1.01 -0.27
CA GLU A 27 -15.50 1.51 0.36
C GLU A 27 -16.00 2.76 -0.35
N ARG A 28 -15.16 3.79 -0.54
CA ARG A 28 -15.57 5.03 -1.23
C ARG A 28 -16.10 4.79 -2.65
N PHE A 29 -15.49 3.86 -3.40
CA PHE A 29 -15.86 3.60 -4.79
C PHE A 29 -17.02 2.61 -4.97
N ALA A 30 -17.18 1.65 -4.04
CA ALA A 30 -18.27 0.68 -4.05
C ALA A 30 -19.63 1.37 -3.93
N TRP A 31 -19.70 2.44 -3.11
CA TRP A 31 -20.92 3.21 -2.90
C TRP A 31 -21.15 4.32 -3.94
N GLU A 32 -20.11 4.80 -4.63
CA GLU A 32 -20.23 5.85 -5.66
C GLU A 32 -20.38 5.31 -7.10
N GLN A 33 -20.39 3.98 -7.32
CA GLN A 33 -20.52 3.34 -8.65
C GLN A 33 -19.54 3.90 -9.71
N ARG A 34 -18.35 4.33 -9.27
CA ARG A 34 -17.31 4.86 -10.16
C ARG A 34 -16.50 3.75 -10.83
N LYS A 35 -15.78 4.10 -11.89
CA LYS A 35 -14.93 3.16 -12.65
C LYS A 35 -13.86 2.54 -11.74
N TRP A 36 -13.85 1.21 -11.66
CA TRP A 36 -12.88 0.40 -10.90
C TRP A 36 -11.42 0.63 -11.32
N GLY A 37 -11.17 1.08 -12.55
CA GLY A 37 -9.82 1.44 -13.00
C GLY A 37 -9.19 2.58 -12.19
N LEU A 38 -9.99 3.53 -11.69
CA LEU A 38 -9.51 4.63 -10.84
C LEU A 38 -9.07 4.12 -9.46
N VAL A 39 -9.74 3.09 -8.93
CA VAL A 39 -9.37 2.46 -7.66
C VAL A 39 -7.97 1.85 -7.79
N VAL A 40 -7.72 1.07 -8.83
CA VAL A 40 -6.44 0.37 -9.01
C VAL A 40 -5.29 1.36 -9.16
N ILE A 41 -5.46 2.41 -9.97
CA ILE A 41 -4.41 3.41 -10.21
C ILE A 41 -4.13 4.20 -8.93
N ASN A 42 -5.17 4.69 -8.25
CA ASN A 42 -4.98 5.50 -7.04
C ASN A 42 -4.41 4.66 -5.88
N SER A 43 -4.89 3.43 -5.73
CA SER A 43 -4.40 2.48 -4.72
C SER A 43 -2.95 2.09 -4.97
N SER A 44 -2.58 1.86 -6.23
CA SER A 44 -1.21 1.53 -6.59
C SER A 44 -0.25 2.70 -6.34
N PHE A 45 -0.69 3.94 -6.56
CA PHE A 45 0.10 5.12 -6.23
C PHE A 45 0.38 5.22 -4.73
N ASP A 46 -0.64 5.01 -3.90
CA ASP A 46 -0.47 4.97 -2.43
C ASP A 46 0.46 3.83 -1.99
N LEU A 47 0.38 2.66 -2.62
CA LEU A 47 1.29 1.53 -2.36
C LEU A 47 2.75 1.90 -2.66
N VAL A 48 3.03 2.50 -3.81
CA VAL A 48 4.42 2.90 -4.17
C VAL A 48 4.95 3.92 -3.16
N ARG A 49 4.11 4.87 -2.74
CA ARG A 49 4.49 5.86 -1.73
C ARG A 49 4.82 5.20 -0.38
N LEU A 50 3.99 4.27 0.08
CA LEU A 50 4.22 3.48 1.29
C LEU A 50 5.50 2.65 1.20
N LEU A 51 5.76 2.05 0.04
CA LEU A 51 6.95 1.26 -0.21
C LEU A 51 8.20 2.14 -0.10
N VAL A 52 8.23 3.31 -0.74
CA VAL A 52 9.35 4.27 -0.62
C VAL A 52 9.60 4.65 0.85
N PHE A 53 8.55 4.99 1.61
CA PHE A 53 8.72 5.33 3.03
C PHE A 53 9.23 4.15 3.87
N SER A 54 8.70 2.96 3.66
CA SER A 54 9.08 1.76 4.40
C SER A 54 10.53 1.35 4.11
N PHE A 55 10.99 1.53 2.87
CA PHE A 55 12.40 1.36 2.51
C PHE A 55 13.29 2.38 3.23
N ILE A 56 12.90 3.67 3.26
CA ILE A 56 13.68 4.69 3.99
C ILE A 56 13.80 4.34 5.48
N LEU A 57 12.69 3.95 6.12
CA LEU A 57 12.64 3.56 7.52
C LEU A 57 13.47 2.30 7.83
N SER A 58 13.58 1.39 6.87
CA SER A 58 14.31 0.14 7.05
C SER A 58 15.83 0.27 6.84
N TYR A 59 16.28 1.32 6.15
CA TYR A 59 17.70 1.60 5.89
C TYR A 59 18.26 2.73 6.78
N TRP A 60 17.45 3.27 7.68
CA TRP A 60 17.83 4.23 8.70
C TRP A 60 18.37 3.51 9.95
#